data_AF-A0A972HIA9-F1
#
_entry.id   AF-A0A972HIA9-F1
#
_cell.length_a   1.000
_cell.length_b   1.000
_cell.length_c   1.000
_cell.angle_alpha   90.00
_cell.angle_beta   90.00
_cell.angle_gamma   90.00
#
_symmetry.space_group_name_H-M   'P 1'
#
loop_
_entity.id
_entity.type
_entity.pdbx_description
1 polymer ?
#
loop_
_entity_poly.entity_id
_entity_poly.type
_entity_poly.pdbx_seq_one_letter_code
_entity_poly.pdbx_strand_id
1 'polypeptide(L)'
;MGGPRHVVAVEVDLTITATPQSDDLRFFALQASFADRTTSYGAGHLGLQWISWHPGMTAVNWGGYYSPGSGQAGELPGTVATLPSAVNNVNSRDFAWSAGIAYRLSIERGIEGWAGIVTDLSTGNRTVVRDLISRGDRLTSVVMWSEIFAPCEGPEVEVRWSEPRWIDVDGVSHPVPQVQLSYQSVADGGCSNTSTVVEGSAVVQRSATPRTNAQDSVLHLG
;
A
#
# COMPACT_ATOMS: atom_id res chain seq x y z
N MET A 1 2.13 -27.27 21.12
CA MET A 1 2.41 -26.84 19.73
C MET A 1 1.29 -25.91 19.31
N GLY A 2 1.52 -24.61 19.34
CA GLY A 2 0.54 -23.63 18.87
C GLY A 2 0.41 -23.73 17.35
N GLY A 3 -0.83 -23.73 16.84
CA GLY A 3 -1.06 -23.69 15.40
C GLY A 3 -0.46 -22.44 14.74
N PRO A 4 -0.49 -22.35 13.40
CA PRO A 4 0.02 -21.17 12.69
C PRO A 4 -0.67 -19.91 13.22
N ARG A 5 0.13 -18.98 13.74
CA ARG A 5 -0.36 -17.68 14.19
C ARG A 5 -0.77 -16.88 12.96
N HIS A 6 -1.95 -16.28 13.01
CA HIS A 6 -2.45 -15.49 11.90
C HIS A 6 -2.04 -14.02 12.04
N VAL A 7 -1.89 -13.36 10.90
CA VAL A 7 -1.48 -11.96 10.81
C VAL A 7 -2.66 -11.06 11.16
N VAL A 8 -2.46 -10.11 12.06
CA VAL A 8 -3.50 -9.13 12.47
C VAL A 8 -3.11 -7.69 12.17
N ALA A 9 -1.85 -7.44 11.82
CA ALA A 9 -1.42 -6.18 11.24
C ALA A 9 -0.23 -6.37 10.30
N VAL A 10 -0.09 -5.47 9.34
CA VAL A 10 1.06 -5.38 8.43
C VAL A 10 1.50 -3.94 8.31
N GLU A 11 2.81 -3.74 8.21
CA GLU A 11 3.40 -2.41 8.15
C GLU A 11 4.57 -2.37 7.16
N VAL A 12 4.74 -1.23 6.49
CA VAL A 12 5.92 -0.92 5.69
C VAL A 12 6.19 0.58 5.72
N ASP A 13 7.46 0.96 5.69
CA ASP A 13 7.87 2.35 5.56
C ASP A 13 8.05 2.69 4.08
N LEU A 14 7.29 3.67 3.59
CA LEU A 14 7.30 4.17 2.22
C LEU A 14 8.01 5.53 2.18
N THR A 15 9.01 5.66 1.30
CA THR A 15 9.62 6.94 0.94
C THR A 15 9.50 7.18 -0.56
N ILE A 16 8.82 8.24 -0.95
CA ILE A 16 8.83 8.75 -2.33
C ILE A 16 10.01 9.73 -2.42
N THR A 17 11.05 9.40 -3.18
CA THR A 17 12.36 10.07 -3.01
C THR A 17 12.41 11.49 -3.56
N ALA A 18 11.65 11.76 -4.62
CA ALA A 18 11.52 13.07 -5.24
C ALA A 18 10.06 13.32 -5.62
N THR A 19 9.67 14.60 -5.65
CA THR A 19 8.35 15.00 -6.13
C THR A 19 8.17 14.55 -7.58
N PRO A 20 7.09 13.84 -7.92
CA PRO A 20 6.74 13.54 -9.30
C PRO A 20 6.75 14.77 -10.21
N GLN A 21 7.29 14.65 -11.42
CA GLN A 21 7.50 15.77 -12.34
C GLN A 21 6.37 15.94 -13.38
N SER A 22 5.40 15.02 -13.42
CA SER A 22 4.19 15.11 -14.25
C SER A 22 2.94 15.10 -13.35
N ASP A 23 1.79 15.48 -13.90
CA ASP A 23 0.50 15.50 -13.21
C ASP A 23 -0.31 14.20 -13.34
N ASP A 24 0.26 13.19 -13.99
CA ASP A 24 -0.29 11.85 -14.07
C ASP A 24 -0.48 11.24 -12.68
N LEU A 25 -1.58 10.50 -12.50
CA LEU A 25 -1.87 9.77 -11.26
C LEU A 25 -0.72 8.81 -10.91
N ARG A 26 -0.22 8.90 -9.69
CA ARG A 26 0.68 7.90 -9.10
C ARG A 26 0.13 7.46 -7.76
N PHE A 27 0.06 6.15 -7.53
CA PHE A 27 -0.45 5.60 -6.28
C PHE A 27 0.52 4.54 -5.75
N PHE A 28 1.00 4.77 -4.53
CA PHE A 28 1.97 3.91 -3.86
C PHE A 28 1.29 3.32 -2.63
N ALA A 29 0.97 2.03 -2.66
CA ALA A 29 0.11 1.41 -1.67
C ALA A 29 0.65 0.10 -1.07
N LEU A 30 0.31 -0.08 0.21
CA LEU A 30 0.28 -1.35 0.90
C LEU A 30 -1.14 -1.92 0.79
N GLN A 31 -1.26 -3.17 0.38
CA GLN A 31 -2.53 -3.87 0.23
C GLN A 31 -2.54 -5.16 1.03
N ALA A 32 -3.68 -5.50 1.62
CA ALA A 32 -3.91 -6.79 2.25
C ALA A 32 -5.36 -7.25 2.07
N SER A 33 -5.55 -8.56 1.96
CA SER A 33 -6.86 -9.21 1.99
C SER A 33 -7.34 -9.42 3.41
N PHE A 34 -8.63 -9.25 3.64
CA PHE A 34 -9.32 -9.51 4.90
C PHE A 34 -9.98 -10.89 4.84
N ALA A 35 -9.57 -11.82 5.68
CA ALA A 35 -10.02 -13.21 5.58
C ALA A 35 -10.28 -13.84 6.94
N ASP A 36 -10.97 -14.97 6.94
CA ASP A 36 -10.86 -15.99 7.99
C ASP A 36 -10.23 -17.26 7.40
N ARG A 37 -10.36 -18.41 8.09
CA ARG A 37 -9.79 -19.68 7.62
C ARG A 37 -10.40 -20.20 6.32
N THR A 38 -11.61 -19.77 5.99
CA THR A 38 -12.44 -20.36 4.93
C THR A 38 -12.85 -19.36 3.87
N THR A 39 -12.84 -18.07 4.19
CA THR A 39 -13.43 -17.04 3.36
C THR A 39 -12.55 -15.80 3.32
N SER A 40 -12.25 -15.33 2.11
CA SER A 40 -11.81 -13.95 1.90
C SER A 40 -13.05 -13.08 1.80
N TYR A 41 -13.07 -11.95 2.51
CA TYR A 41 -14.19 -11.00 2.52
C TYR A 41 -13.93 -9.78 1.63
N GLY A 42 -12.68 -9.52 1.29
CA GLY A 42 -12.28 -8.36 0.50
C GLY A 42 -10.80 -8.06 0.66
N ALA A 43 -10.38 -6.96 0.08
CA ALA A 43 -9.03 -6.41 0.28
C ALA A 43 -9.08 -4.89 0.32
N GLY A 44 -8.18 -4.29 1.09
CA GLY A 44 -7.99 -2.85 1.15
C GLY A 44 -6.58 -2.44 0.71
N HIS A 45 -6.47 -1.28 0.08
CA HIS A 45 -5.21 -0.64 -0.29
C HIS A 45 -5.06 0.70 0.42
N LEU A 46 -4.01 0.81 1.23
CA LEU A 46 -3.62 2.02 1.93
C LEU A 46 -2.41 2.62 1.24
N GLY A 47 -2.45 3.89 0.88
CA GLY A 47 -1.28 4.48 0.26
C GLY A 47 -1.31 5.98 0.06
N LEU A 48 -0.19 6.49 -0.42
CA LEU A 48 -0.01 7.90 -0.77
C LEU A 48 -0.27 8.07 -2.27
N GLN A 49 -0.97 9.13 -2.63
CA GLN A 49 -1.32 9.45 -4.00
C GLN A 49 -0.72 10.79 -4.43
N TRP A 50 -0.27 10.84 -5.69
CA TRP A 50 0.04 12.05 -6.45
C TRP A 50 -1.02 12.25 -7.54
N ILE A 51 -1.94 13.22 -7.37
CA ILE A 51 -3.16 13.32 -8.21
C ILE A 51 -3.52 14.77 -8.55
N SER A 52 -3.71 15.07 -9.84
CA SER A 52 -3.88 16.44 -10.35
C SER A 52 -5.14 17.18 -9.87
N TRP A 53 -6.20 16.45 -9.55
CA TRP A 53 -7.46 17.05 -9.07
C TRP A 53 -7.47 17.37 -7.58
N HIS A 54 -6.41 17.02 -6.83
CA HIS A 54 -6.31 17.28 -5.40
C HIS A 54 -5.41 18.49 -5.11
N PRO A 55 -5.74 19.34 -4.13
CA PRO A 55 -4.88 20.45 -3.72
C PRO A 55 -3.47 19.98 -3.33
N GLY A 56 -2.45 20.62 -3.87
CA GLY A 56 -1.05 20.23 -3.64
C GLY A 56 -0.68 18.86 -4.22
N MET A 57 -1.60 18.20 -4.91
CA MET A 57 -1.49 16.88 -5.53
C MET A 57 -1.15 15.75 -4.58
N THR A 58 -1.09 15.98 -3.26
CA THR A 58 -0.72 14.99 -2.26
C THR A 58 -1.94 14.58 -1.46
N ALA A 59 -2.31 13.30 -1.55
CA ALA A 59 -3.43 12.72 -0.81
C ALA A 59 -3.03 11.38 -0.18
N VAL A 60 -3.84 10.92 0.76
CA VAL A 60 -3.81 9.54 1.26
C VAL A 60 -5.09 8.84 0.83
N ASN A 61 -4.99 7.57 0.44
CA ASN A 61 -6.14 6.74 0.13
C ASN A 61 -6.23 5.54 1.07
N TRP A 62 -7.43 5.27 1.58
CA TRP A 62 -7.79 4.01 2.21
C TRP A 62 -9.15 3.55 1.68
N GLY A 63 -9.10 2.68 0.69
CA GLY A 63 -10.24 2.09 0.00
C GLY A 63 -10.05 0.58 -0.17
N GLY A 64 -11.09 -0.10 -0.64
CA GLY A 64 -11.03 -1.53 -0.85
C GLY A 64 -12.28 -2.07 -1.52
N TYR A 65 -12.25 -3.35 -1.89
CA TYR A 65 -13.33 -4.01 -2.60
C TYR A 65 -13.65 -5.35 -1.96
N TYR A 66 -14.93 -5.74 -2.05
CA TYR A 66 -15.35 -7.09 -1.70
C TYR A 66 -14.66 -8.12 -2.59
N SER A 67 -14.32 -9.26 -2.00
CA SER A 67 -13.73 -10.36 -2.75
C SER A 67 -14.80 -11.04 -3.62
N PRO A 68 -14.42 -11.59 -4.79
CA PRO A 68 -15.26 -12.55 -5.49
C PRO A 68 -15.54 -13.74 -4.57
N GLY A 69 -16.81 -13.99 -4.25
CA GLY A 69 -17.23 -15.08 -3.35
C GLY A 69 -17.57 -14.65 -1.92
N SER A 70 -17.38 -13.38 -1.55
CA SER A 70 -17.88 -12.83 -0.27
C SER A 70 -19.42 -12.78 -0.17
N GLY A 71 -20.12 -12.94 -1.29
CA GLY A 71 -21.57 -12.72 -1.40
C GLY A 71 -21.95 -11.25 -1.57
N GLN A 72 -20.97 -10.35 -1.66
CA GLN A 72 -21.14 -8.92 -1.89
C GLN A 72 -20.25 -8.47 -3.07
N ALA A 73 -20.56 -7.32 -3.65
CA ALA A 73 -19.83 -6.75 -4.78
C ALA A 73 -19.66 -5.24 -4.58
N GLY A 74 -18.62 -4.67 -5.20
CA GLY A 74 -18.32 -3.24 -5.15
C GLY A 74 -17.32 -2.86 -4.05
N GLU A 75 -17.25 -1.55 -3.79
CA GLU A 75 -16.37 -0.98 -2.78
C GLU A 75 -16.78 -1.39 -1.36
N LEU A 76 -15.78 -1.60 -0.51
CA LEU A 76 -16.00 -1.81 0.91
C LEU A 76 -16.51 -0.52 1.56
N PRO A 77 -17.56 -0.57 2.38
CA PRO A 77 -17.94 0.55 3.21
C PRO A 77 -16.82 0.86 4.20
N GLY A 78 -16.80 2.08 4.70
CA GLY A 78 -15.89 2.45 5.77
C GLY A 78 -16.46 3.56 6.62
N THR A 79 -15.83 3.77 7.76
CA THR A 79 -16.24 4.77 8.73
C THR A 79 -16.03 6.18 8.17
N VAL A 80 -16.64 7.17 8.83
CA VAL A 80 -16.44 8.57 8.47
C VAL A 80 -14.98 8.94 8.81
N ALA A 81 -14.22 9.30 7.78
CA ALA A 81 -12.85 9.77 7.96
C ALA A 81 -12.83 11.13 8.69
N THR A 82 -11.93 11.27 9.67
CA THR A 82 -11.70 12.55 10.37
C THR A 82 -10.88 13.53 9.54
N LEU A 83 -9.99 13.01 8.69
CA LEU A 83 -9.27 13.81 7.71
C LEU A 83 -10.25 14.46 6.73
N PRO A 84 -10.07 15.73 6.34
CA PRO A 84 -10.91 16.37 5.32
C PRO A 84 -10.70 15.76 3.92
N SER A 85 -11.55 16.14 2.96
CA SER A 85 -11.35 15.84 1.54
C SER A 85 -11.85 17.01 0.70
N ALA A 86 -10.93 17.70 0.03
CA ALA A 86 -11.24 18.84 -0.82
C ALA A 86 -12.13 18.49 -2.02
N VAL A 87 -12.19 17.22 -2.41
CA VAL A 87 -12.96 16.74 -3.56
C VAL A 87 -14.13 15.83 -3.19
N ASN A 88 -14.48 15.75 -1.90
CA ASN A 88 -15.54 14.88 -1.38
C ASN A 88 -15.37 13.39 -1.74
N ASN A 89 -14.14 12.92 -1.91
CA ASN A 89 -13.86 11.50 -2.08
C ASN A 89 -13.76 10.83 -0.70
N VAL A 90 -14.49 9.73 -0.50
CA VAL A 90 -14.53 9.03 0.79
C VAL A 90 -13.26 8.22 1.07
N ASN A 91 -12.58 7.74 0.03
CA ASN A 91 -11.37 6.93 0.12
C ASN A 91 -10.13 7.82 0.10
N SER A 92 -10.09 8.84 -0.76
CA SER A 92 -8.97 9.79 -0.90
C SER A 92 -9.18 11.04 -0.05
N ARG A 93 -8.32 11.22 0.95
CA ARG A 93 -8.38 12.30 1.95
C ARG A 93 -7.18 13.22 1.84
N ASP A 94 -7.37 14.46 2.30
CA ASP A 94 -6.33 15.48 2.30
C ASP A 94 -5.19 15.06 3.24
N PHE A 95 -4.01 14.83 2.67
CA PHE A 95 -2.82 14.47 3.43
C PHE A 95 -1.57 14.97 2.71
N ALA A 96 -1.02 16.07 3.22
CA ALA A 96 0.10 16.79 2.62
C ALA A 96 1.45 16.09 2.87
N TRP A 97 1.64 14.90 2.31
CA TRP A 97 2.92 14.20 2.37
C TRP A 97 4.01 14.97 1.60
N SER A 98 5.27 14.75 1.97
CA SER A 98 6.44 15.40 1.35
C SER A 98 7.42 14.35 0.82
N ALA A 99 7.99 14.61 -0.36
CA ALA A 99 9.06 13.77 -0.90
C ALA A 99 10.28 13.74 0.04
N GLY A 100 10.99 12.62 0.06
CA GLY A 100 12.14 12.38 0.94
C GLY A 100 11.78 12.07 2.40
N ILE A 101 10.51 12.22 2.80
CA ILE A 101 10.03 11.82 4.13
C ILE A 101 9.53 10.37 4.08
N ALA A 102 9.94 9.59 5.08
CA ALA A 102 9.45 8.24 5.27
C ALA A 102 8.12 8.26 6.01
N TYR A 103 7.13 7.57 5.44
CA TYR A 103 5.81 7.37 6.03
C TYR A 103 5.56 5.89 6.25
N ARG A 104 5.20 5.51 7.47
CA ARG A 104 4.81 4.15 7.78
C ARG A 104 3.34 3.94 7.46
N LEU A 105 3.07 3.04 6.54
CA LEU A 105 1.73 2.56 6.21
C LEU A 105 1.44 1.34 7.07
N SER A 106 0.34 1.36 7.81
CA SER A 106 -0.10 0.24 8.66
C SER A 106 -1.55 -0.12 8.34
N ILE A 107 -1.79 -1.41 8.08
CA ILE A 107 -3.14 -1.99 8.05
C ILE A 107 -3.27 -2.88 9.28
N GLU A 108 -4.20 -2.55 10.17
CA GLU A 108 -4.39 -3.25 11.44
C GLU A 108 -5.85 -3.26 11.89
N ARG A 109 -6.13 -3.83 13.06
CA ARG A 109 -7.47 -3.80 13.64
C ARG A 109 -7.86 -2.40 14.09
N GLY A 110 -8.97 -1.92 13.54
CA GLY A 110 -9.66 -0.72 13.98
C GLY A 110 -10.76 -1.03 15.00
N ILE A 111 -11.56 -0.02 15.30
CA ILE A 111 -12.70 -0.12 16.22
C ILE A 111 -13.87 -0.84 15.53
N GLU A 112 -14.12 -0.50 14.26
CA GLU A 112 -15.28 -1.00 13.51
C GLU A 112 -14.90 -1.95 12.35
N GLY A 113 -13.60 -2.13 12.09
CA GLY A 113 -13.12 -2.98 11.02
C GLY A 113 -11.59 -3.00 10.91
N TRP A 114 -11.09 -2.77 9.70
CA TRP A 114 -9.65 -2.72 9.40
C TRP A 114 -9.22 -1.27 9.20
N ALA A 115 -8.37 -0.78 10.09
CA ALA A 115 -7.88 0.59 10.08
C ALA A 115 -6.74 0.73 9.06
N GLY A 116 -6.78 1.81 8.30
CA GLY A 116 -5.65 2.28 7.49
C GLY A 116 -5.00 3.46 8.19
N ILE A 117 -3.70 3.36 8.49
CA ILE A 117 -2.97 4.36 9.27
C ILE A 117 -1.70 4.79 8.55
N VAL A 118 -1.46 6.09 8.51
CA VAL A 118 -0.19 6.66 8.05
C VAL A 118 0.50 7.33 9.23
N THR A 119 1.74 6.94 9.50
CA THR A 119 2.60 7.62 10.48
C THR A 119 3.71 8.36 9.76
N ASP A 120 3.77 9.68 9.93
CA ASP A 120 4.92 10.47 9.50
C ASP A 120 6.09 10.19 10.44
N LEU A 121 7.15 9.55 9.95
CA LEU A 121 8.26 9.12 10.80
C LEU A 121 9.20 10.27 11.18
N SER A 122 9.13 11.41 10.51
CA SER A 122 9.91 12.60 10.88
C SER A 122 9.35 13.31 12.10
N THR A 123 8.03 13.23 12.29
CA THR A 123 7.31 13.88 13.41
C THR A 123 6.77 12.89 14.45
N GLY A 124 6.67 11.61 14.10
CA GLY A 124 5.96 10.59 14.88
C GLY A 124 4.43 10.73 14.83
N ASN A 125 3.89 11.62 14.00
CA ASN A 125 2.45 11.87 13.96
C ASN A 125 1.72 10.69 13.28
N ARG A 126 0.91 9.97 14.07
CA ARG A 126 0.13 8.83 13.63
C ARG A 126 -1.30 9.25 13.28
N THR A 127 -1.67 9.09 12.02
CA THR A 127 -2.97 9.50 11.47
C THR A 127 -3.78 8.27 11.05
N VAL A 128 -4.91 8.03 11.71
CA VAL A 128 -5.90 7.05 11.23
C VAL A 128 -6.70 7.69 10.10
N VAL A 129 -6.72 7.06 8.93
CA VAL A 129 -7.50 7.55 7.79
C VAL A 129 -8.98 7.26 8.03
N ARG A 130 -9.32 5.98 8.22
CA ARG A 130 -10.64 5.43 8.61
C ARG A 130 -10.53 3.92 8.81
N ASP A 131 -11.64 3.30 9.19
CA ASP A 131 -11.77 1.83 9.19
C ASP A 131 -12.56 1.40 7.94
N LEU A 132 -12.09 0.38 7.23
CA LEU A 132 -12.90 -0.35 6.25
C LEU A 132 -13.70 -1.41 6.99
N ILE A 133 -15.03 -1.38 6.80
CA ILE A 133 -15.96 -2.31 7.44
C ILE A 133 -15.95 -3.59 6.61
N SER A 134 -15.12 -4.53 7.03
CA SER A 134 -15.03 -5.87 6.47
C SER A 134 -14.85 -6.90 7.58
N ARG A 135 -15.35 -8.11 7.33
CA ARG A 135 -15.15 -9.26 8.21
C ARG A 135 -13.74 -9.84 8.05
N GLY A 136 -13.52 -11.00 8.65
CA GLY A 136 -12.25 -11.71 8.70
C GLY A 136 -11.59 -11.54 10.05
N ASP A 137 -10.81 -12.54 10.47
CA ASP A 137 -9.98 -12.54 11.69
C ASP A 137 -8.49 -12.24 11.38
N ARG A 138 -8.07 -12.29 10.10
CA ARG A 138 -6.67 -12.17 9.68
C ARG A 138 -6.45 -11.39 8.39
N LEU A 139 -5.21 -10.95 8.19
CA LEU A 139 -4.69 -10.41 6.94
C LEU A 139 -3.98 -11.51 6.13
N THR A 140 -4.17 -11.48 4.81
CA THR A 140 -3.50 -12.38 3.84
C THR A 140 -3.13 -11.62 2.57
N SER A 141 -2.42 -12.28 1.65
CA SER A 141 -2.12 -11.74 0.30
C SER A 141 -1.57 -10.31 0.32
N VAL A 142 -0.57 -10.08 1.17
CA VAL A 142 0.02 -8.76 1.41
C VAL A 142 0.89 -8.38 0.22
N VAL A 143 0.68 -7.18 -0.33
CA VAL A 143 1.42 -6.68 -1.49
C VAL A 143 1.75 -5.21 -1.26
N MET A 144 2.94 -4.80 -1.71
CA MET A 144 3.33 -3.40 -1.85
C MET A 144 3.44 -3.11 -3.34
N TRP A 145 2.86 -2.01 -3.81
CA TRP A 145 2.87 -1.72 -5.23
C TRP A 145 2.90 -0.22 -5.53
N SER A 146 3.38 0.09 -6.73
CA SER A 146 3.34 1.41 -7.34
C SER A 146 2.54 1.31 -8.63
N GLU A 147 1.44 2.03 -8.72
CA GLU A 147 0.63 2.15 -9.93
C GLU A 147 0.84 3.55 -10.51
N ILE A 148 1.43 3.59 -11.70
CA ILE A 148 1.90 4.81 -12.35
C ILE A 148 1.12 4.97 -13.65
N PHE A 149 0.23 5.96 -13.71
CA PHE A 149 -0.59 6.26 -14.89
C PHE A 149 0.10 7.21 -15.86
N ALA A 150 1.42 7.40 -15.72
CA ALA A 150 2.23 8.12 -16.69
C ALA A 150 2.58 7.19 -17.87
N PRO A 151 2.87 7.75 -19.06
CA PRO A 151 3.48 6.97 -20.14
C PRO A 151 4.75 6.26 -19.67
N CYS A 152 5.06 5.10 -20.25
CA CYS A 152 6.25 4.33 -19.84
C CYS A 152 7.56 5.12 -19.98
N GLU A 153 7.65 6.01 -20.97
CA GLU A 153 8.80 6.91 -21.19
C GLU A 153 8.64 8.28 -20.49
N GLY A 154 7.66 8.39 -19.58
CA GLY A 154 7.44 9.59 -18.78
C GLY A 154 8.53 9.80 -17.73
N PRO A 155 8.47 10.91 -16.97
CA PRO A 155 9.46 11.19 -15.93
C PRO A 155 9.50 10.08 -14.87
N GLU A 156 10.71 9.63 -14.54
CA GLU A 156 10.98 8.62 -13.52
C GLU A 156 10.31 8.97 -12.17
N VAL A 157 9.93 7.93 -11.45
CA VAL A 157 9.66 7.97 -10.01
C VAL A 157 10.49 6.91 -9.35
N GLU A 158 11.09 7.23 -8.20
CA GLU A 158 11.68 6.25 -7.31
C GLU A 158 10.89 6.22 -5.99
N VAL A 159 10.55 5.01 -5.57
CA VAL A 159 10.04 4.75 -4.23
C VAL A 159 10.87 3.69 -3.52
N ARG A 160 11.00 3.86 -2.21
CA ARG A 160 11.73 2.95 -1.33
C ARG A 160 10.74 2.39 -0.30
N TRP A 161 10.67 1.07 -0.22
CA TRP A 161 9.90 0.31 0.75
C TRP A 161 10.85 -0.36 1.73
N SER A 162 10.82 0.06 3.00
CA SER A 162 11.74 -0.43 4.03
C SER A 162 11.00 -0.95 5.26
N GLU A 163 11.71 -1.72 6.08
CA GLU A 163 11.20 -2.30 7.34
C GLU A 163 9.84 -3.03 7.23
N PRO A 164 9.57 -3.83 6.17
CA PRO A 164 8.32 -4.55 6.06
C PRO A 164 8.21 -5.58 7.18
N ARG A 165 7.06 -5.58 7.86
CA ARG A 165 6.79 -6.47 8.98
C ARG A 165 5.32 -6.84 9.08
N TRP A 166 5.08 -7.94 9.77
CA TRP A 166 3.74 -8.38 10.12
C TRP A 166 3.67 -8.66 11.61
N ILE A 167 2.50 -8.40 12.18
CA ILE A 167 2.22 -8.59 13.60
C ILE A 167 1.23 -9.73 13.73
N ASP A 168 1.56 -10.68 14.59
CA ASP A 168 0.73 -11.84 14.87
C ASP A 168 -0.36 -11.55 15.91
N VAL A 169 -1.32 -12.46 16.04
CA VAL A 169 -2.42 -12.34 17.02
C VAL A 169 -1.96 -12.18 18.48
N ASP A 170 -0.73 -12.58 18.82
CA ASP A 170 -0.15 -12.42 20.16
C ASP A 170 0.55 -11.04 20.31
N GLY A 171 0.52 -10.19 19.29
CA GLY A 171 1.15 -8.88 19.25
C GLY A 171 2.65 -8.92 18.95
N VAL A 172 3.19 -10.06 18.50
CA VAL A 172 4.61 -10.18 18.17
C VAL A 172 4.84 -9.68 16.75
N SER A 173 5.80 -8.76 16.59
CA SER A 173 6.24 -8.26 15.29
C SER A 173 7.32 -9.17 14.69
N HIS A 174 7.19 -9.46 13.41
CA HIS A 174 8.09 -10.33 12.64
C HIS A 174 8.55 -9.62 11.37
N PRO A 175 9.86 -9.61 11.05
CA PRO A 175 10.35 -9.03 9.80
C PRO A 175 9.91 -9.88 8.60
N VAL A 176 9.82 -9.25 7.43
CA VAL A 176 9.65 -9.94 6.15
C VAL A 176 11.04 -10.15 5.53
N PRO A 177 11.52 -11.39 5.39
CA PRO A 177 12.89 -11.66 4.92
C PRO A 177 13.03 -11.68 3.39
N GLN A 178 11.92 -11.70 2.65
CA GLN A 178 11.93 -11.74 1.21
C GLN A 178 10.59 -11.27 0.62
N VAL A 179 10.64 -10.78 -0.62
CA VAL A 179 9.46 -10.43 -1.41
C VAL A 179 9.53 -11.13 -2.77
N GLN A 180 8.37 -11.45 -3.32
CA GLN A 180 8.26 -11.95 -4.69
C GLN A 180 7.75 -10.82 -5.60
N LEU A 181 8.40 -10.66 -6.75
CA LEU A 181 8.06 -9.61 -7.70
C LEU A 181 6.91 -10.02 -8.62
N SER A 182 6.04 -9.08 -8.90
CA SER A 182 5.06 -9.18 -9.97
C SER A 182 4.97 -7.85 -10.72
N TYR A 183 4.77 -7.93 -12.02
CA TYR A 183 4.66 -6.81 -12.94
C TYR A 183 3.42 -6.98 -13.80
N GLN A 184 2.66 -5.91 -14.00
CA GLN A 184 1.57 -5.90 -14.96
C GLN A 184 2.10 -6.13 -16.38
N SER A 185 1.37 -6.92 -17.17
CA SER A 185 1.74 -7.19 -18.55
C SER A 185 1.57 -5.93 -19.41
N VAL A 186 2.35 -5.81 -20.49
CA VAL A 186 2.18 -4.70 -21.45
C VAL A 186 0.78 -4.70 -22.09
N ALA A 187 0.21 -5.89 -22.32
CA ALA A 187 -1.14 -6.03 -22.87
C ALA A 187 -2.21 -5.47 -21.92
N ASP A 188 -1.96 -5.50 -20.62
CA ASP A 188 -2.84 -4.95 -19.59
C ASP A 188 -2.50 -3.50 -19.23
N GLY A 189 -1.60 -2.84 -19.96
CA GLY A 189 -1.19 -1.44 -19.69
C GLY A 189 0.05 -1.27 -18.82
N GLY A 190 0.75 -2.36 -18.49
CA GLY A 190 2.02 -2.32 -17.77
C GLY A 190 3.20 -1.86 -18.63
N CYS A 191 4.30 -1.48 -17.98
CA CYS A 191 5.51 -1.01 -18.65
C CYS A 191 6.68 -2.01 -18.51
N SER A 192 7.42 -2.23 -19.59
CA SER A 192 8.62 -3.09 -19.59
C SER A 192 9.83 -2.45 -18.90
N ASN A 193 9.77 -1.14 -18.63
CA ASN A 193 10.84 -0.32 -18.05
C ASN A 193 10.52 0.12 -16.60
N THR A 194 10.06 -0.82 -15.77
CA THR A 194 10.03 -0.65 -14.32
C THR A 194 11.01 -1.62 -13.69
N SER A 195 11.96 -1.10 -12.92
CA SER A 195 13.00 -1.87 -12.24
C SER A 195 12.73 -1.94 -10.75
N THR A 196 12.78 -3.15 -10.20
CA THR A 196 12.68 -3.37 -8.74
C THR A 196 13.93 -4.10 -8.27
N VAL A 197 14.63 -3.53 -7.29
CA VAL A 197 15.89 -4.06 -6.73
C VAL A 197 15.90 -3.94 -5.22
N VAL A 198 16.86 -4.60 -4.56
CA VAL A 198 17.15 -4.37 -3.14
C VAL A 198 18.36 -3.44 -3.01
N GLU A 199 18.23 -2.39 -2.21
CA GLU A 199 19.32 -1.51 -1.82
C GLU A 199 19.37 -1.39 -0.30
N GLY A 200 20.39 -1.99 0.33
CA GLY A 200 20.39 -2.18 1.79
C GLY A 200 19.29 -3.15 2.20
N SER A 201 18.44 -2.75 3.15
CA SER A 201 17.25 -3.52 3.57
C SER A 201 15.95 -3.09 2.84
N ALA A 202 16.04 -2.16 1.89
CA ALA A 202 14.87 -1.60 1.21
C ALA A 202 14.64 -2.22 -0.17
N VAL A 203 13.37 -2.46 -0.52
CA VAL A 203 12.93 -2.70 -1.91
C VAL A 203 12.77 -1.36 -2.59
N VAL A 204 13.48 -1.13 -3.69
CA VAL A 204 13.45 0.12 -4.44
C VAL A 204 12.83 -0.13 -5.80
N GLN A 205 11.77 0.63 -6.12
CA GLN A 205 11.10 0.59 -7.42
C GLN A 205 11.37 1.88 -8.18
N ARG A 206 11.78 1.75 -9.45
CA ARG A 206 12.01 2.88 -10.36
C ARG A 206 11.23 2.69 -11.65
N SER A 207 10.41 3.66 -12.02
CA SER A 207 9.74 3.69 -13.34
C SER A 207 10.65 4.32 -14.40
N ALA A 208 10.36 4.11 -15.69
CA ALA A 208 11.19 4.62 -16.79
C ALA A 208 12.69 4.19 -16.72
N THR A 209 12.97 3.08 -16.04
CA THR A 209 14.31 2.50 -15.89
C THR A 209 14.32 1.07 -16.45
N PRO A 210 15.35 0.64 -17.21
CA PRO A 210 15.44 -0.74 -17.67
C PRO A 210 15.26 -1.76 -16.55
N ARG A 211 14.32 -2.69 -16.74
CA ARG A 211 14.01 -3.74 -15.76
C ARG A 211 15.19 -4.70 -15.64
N THR A 212 15.64 -4.94 -14.42
CA THR A 212 16.76 -5.84 -14.12
C THR A 212 16.32 -7.21 -13.59
N ASN A 213 15.19 -7.27 -12.88
CA ASN A 213 14.64 -8.51 -12.32
C ASN A 213 13.35 -8.92 -13.04
N ALA A 214 13.22 -10.22 -13.33
CA ALA A 214 12.06 -10.77 -14.03
C ALA A 214 10.82 -10.90 -13.13
N GLN A 215 9.67 -11.11 -13.75
CA GLN A 215 8.46 -11.60 -13.09
C GLN A 215 8.78 -12.81 -12.19
N ASP A 216 8.11 -12.90 -11.04
CA ASP A 216 8.23 -13.96 -10.04
C ASP A 216 9.61 -14.10 -9.37
N SER A 217 10.56 -13.21 -9.66
CA SER A 217 11.85 -13.18 -8.98
C SER A 217 11.65 -12.97 -7.48
N VAL A 218 12.46 -13.65 -6.66
CA VAL A 218 12.47 -13.47 -5.21
C VAL A 218 13.64 -12.58 -4.84
N LEU A 219 13.34 -11.50 -4.11
CA LEU A 219 14.33 -10.58 -3.57
C LEU A 219 14.43 -10.81 -2.07
N HIS A 220 15.65 -11.01 -1.56
CA HIS A 220 15.92 -11.18 -0.14
C HIS A 220 16.19 -9.83 0.52
N LEU A 221 15.57 -9.61 1.68
CA LEU A 221 15.81 -8.47 2.56
C LEU A 221 16.78 -8.94 3.65
N GLY A 222 17.87 -8.17 3.83
CA GLY A 222 19.01 -8.53 4.69
C GLY A 222 18.68 -8.75 6.15
#